data_AF-A0A4Z1JWH6-F1
#
_entry.id   AF-A0A4Z1JWH6-F1
#
_cell.length_a   1.000
_cell.length_b   1.000
_cell.length_c   1.000
_cell.angle_alpha   90.00
_cell.angle_beta   90.00
_cell.angle_gamma   90.00
#
_symmetry.space_group_name_H-M   'P 1'
#
loop_
_entity.id
_entity.type
_entity.pdbx_description
1 polymer ?
#
loop_
_entity_poly.entity_id
_entity_poly.type
_entity_poly.pdbx_seq_one_letter_code
_entity_poly.pdbx_strand_id
1 'polypeptide(L)'
;MTSHAYDHSRCKSSQSCSFCSIADGSEYVAPGLQASIKENILTEAGRGSSFSGRIWYYNGWKSVNLRALLKPSVFAASTAIFFGQIAHEQDFASSLIRYALDMELSANTQQYVPVFIAPTVHFIFTRNERAKHILIQRLALALEQAEAEKLPKFLRTAIVAPGKEQVKSSVVAEAILSAWLKLSNQALLILTHTIVQACVQLDLESLRREIGDPKLRTYGGLNNLPLLHRVLEESLENYFDILRDVDRQEATVANSANFLQDFSPPHHIGENWPSTVADARASILLTSKITLAYLLPVLNIQVDQETTSRFKNHDQSLLLHHVKAAVRVRNYVEEDYF
;
A
#
# COMPACT_ATOMS: atom_id res chain seq x y z
N MET A 1 38.99 16.73 -3.63
CA MET A 1 37.72 17.14 -4.25
C MET A 1 37.65 16.54 -5.64
N THR A 2 37.19 15.30 -5.75
CA THR A 2 37.08 14.56 -7.01
C THR A 2 35.60 14.35 -7.32
N SER A 3 35.12 15.10 -8.30
CA SER A 3 33.78 14.99 -8.87
C SER A 3 33.67 13.69 -9.65
N HIS A 4 32.95 12.70 -9.12
CA HIS A 4 32.55 11.53 -9.89
C HIS A 4 31.42 11.93 -10.82
N ALA A 5 31.75 12.13 -12.10
CA ALA A 5 30.78 12.21 -13.18
C ALA A 5 30.07 10.85 -13.29
N TYR A 6 28.74 10.87 -13.16
CA TYR A 6 27.90 9.68 -13.22
C TYR A 6 27.69 9.28 -14.68
N ASP A 7 28.05 8.04 -14.99
CA ASP A 7 27.98 7.46 -16.34
C ASP A 7 26.54 7.02 -16.65
N HIS A 8 25.86 7.78 -17.54
CA HIS A 8 24.47 7.56 -17.97
C HIS A 8 24.30 6.36 -18.94
N SER A 9 25.35 5.57 -19.19
CA SER A 9 25.34 4.55 -20.25
C SER A 9 24.67 3.20 -19.90
N ARG A 10 24.21 2.97 -18.65
CA ARG A 10 23.65 1.66 -18.25
C ARG A 10 22.13 1.46 -18.38
N CYS A 11 21.35 2.43 -18.87
CA CYS A 11 19.89 2.27 -19.06
C CYS A 11 19.47 1.99 -20.52
N LYS A 12 20.26 1.23 -21.29
CA LYS A 12 19.94 0.85 -22.68
C LYS A 12 20.01 -0.67 -22.94
N SER A 13 19.55 -1.50 -22.00
CA SER A 13 19.22 -2.89 -22.32
C SER A 13 17.70 -3.05 -22.37
N SER A 14 17.21 -3.39 -23.55
CA SER A 14 15.83 -3.68 -23.94
C SER A 14 15.24 -4.91 -23.25
N GLN A 15 15.19 -4.93 -21.93
CA GLN A 15 14.20 -5.72 -21.21
C GLN A 15 12.91 -4.91 -21.23
N SER A 16 11.87 -5.44 -21.85
CA SER A 16 10.50 -4.95 -21.72
C SER A 16 10.23 -4.78 -20.22
N CYS A 17 10.23 -3.53 -19.76
CA CYS A 17 9.98 -3.21 -18.36
C CYS A 17 8.60 -3.79 -18.03
N SER A 18 8.52 -4.78 -17.13
CA SER A 18 7.25 -5.40 -16.74
C SER A 18 6.25 -4.34 -16.24
N PHE A 19 6.78 -3.22 -15.76
CA PHE A 19 6.10 -1.96 -15.45
C PHE A 19 5.24 -1.40 -16.59
N CYS A 20 5.69 -1.46 -17.85
CA CYS A 20 4.90 -1.00 -19.01
C CYS A 20 3.68 -1.88 -19.27
N SER A 21 3.72 -3.16 -18.87
CA SER A 21 2.61 -4.07 -19.14
C SER A 21 1.38 -3.79 -18.25
N ILE A 22 1.59 -3.31 -17.01
CA ILE A 22 0.53 -2.81 -16.11
C ILE A 22 0.06 -1.42 -16.58
N ALA A 23 0.97 -0.64 -17.18
CA ALA A 23 0.77 0.74 -17.60
C ALA A 23 -0.18 0.95 -18.78
N ASP A 24 -0.16 0.07 -19.78
CA ASP A 24 -0.87 0.27 -21.05
C ASP A 24 -2.41 0.32 -20.90
N GLY A 25 -2.95 -0.04 -19.72
CA GLY A 25 -4.38 0.13 -19.38
C GLY A 25 -4.68 1.25 -18.37
N SER A 26 -3.66 2.00 -17.90
CA SER A 26 -3.73 2.89 -16.74
C SER A 26 -3.70 4.39 -17.06
N GLU A 27 -3.92 4.78 -18.32
CA GLU A 27 -4.10 6.20 -18.68
C GLU A 27 -5.19 6.90 -17.84
N TYR A 28 -6.08 6.13 -17.23
CA TYR A 28 -7.01 6.58 -16.21
C TYR A 28 -6.42 6.35 -14.81
N VAL A 29 -5.75 7.35 -14.26
CA VAL A 29 -5.84 7.56 -12.81
C VAL A 29 -7.34 7.74 -12.54
N ALA A 30 -7.95 6.75 -11.89
CA ALA A 30 -9.40 6.67 -11.71
C ALA A 30 -9.98 8.04 -11.32
N PRO A 31 -11.01 8.53 -12.04
CA PRO A 31 -11.58 9.84 -11.75
C PRO A 31 -11.99 9.91 -10.28
N GLY A 32 -11.47 10.90 -9.56
CA GLY A 32 -11.70 11.06 -8.13
C GLY A 32 -10.68 10.38 -7.20
N LEU A 33 -9.73 9.57 -7.69
CA LEU A 33 -8.70 8.95 -6.82
C LEU A 33 -7.84 10.00 -6.11
N GLN A 34 -7.43 11.05 -6.82
CA GLN A 34 -6.72 12.18 -6.22
C GLN A 34 -7.54 12.86 -5.11
N ALA A 35 -8.84 13.08 -5.37
CA ALA A 35 -9.73 13.73 -4.40
C ALA A 35 -9.92 12.82 -3.17
N SER A 36 -10.14 11.52 -3.38
CA SER A 36 -10.28 10.53 -2.33
C SER A 36 -9.01 10.41 -1.48
N ILE A 37 -7.82 10.31 -2.10
CA ILE A 37 -6.55 10.26 -1.35
C ILE A 37 -6.38 11.55 -0.54
N LYS A 38 -6.63 12.73 -1.14
CA LYS A 38 -6.52 14.00 -0.43
C LYS A 38 -7.50 14.09 0.74
N GLU A 39 -8.75 13.70 0.55
CA GLU A 39 -9.79 13.69 1.59
C GLU A 39 -9.45 12.72 2.72
N ASN A 40 -8.99 11.51 2.40
CA ASN A 40 -8.53 10.52 3.35
C ASN A 40 -7.39 11.07 4.22
N ILE A 41 -6.39 11.68 3.59
CA ILE A 41 -5.24 12.28 4.27
C ILE A 41 -5.70 13.40 5.22
N LEU A 42 -6.57 14.30 4.75
CA LEU A 42 -7.04 15.42 5.55
C LEU A 42 -7.93 14.96 6.71
N THR A 43 -8.79 13.96 6.48
CA THR A 43 -9.66 13.37 7.50
C THR A 43 -8.84 12.72 8.60
N GLU A 44 -7.86 11.87 8.25
CA GLU A 44 -7.01 11.19 9.22
C GLU A 44 -6.04 12.15 9.93
N ALA A 45 -5.48 13.13 9.23
CA ALA A 45 -4.73 14.21 9.87
C ALA A 45 -5.62 15.00 10.85
N GLY A 46 -6.89 15.21 10.49
CA GLY A 46 -7.92 15.85 11.32
C GLY A 46 -8.18 15.12 12.63
N ARG A 47 -8.19 13.79 12.62
CA ARG A 47 -8.40 12.90 13.77
C ARG A 47 -7.23 12.82 14.75
N GLY A 48 -6.06 13.32 14.36
CA GLY A 48 -4.89 13.35 15.24
C GLY A 48 -5.13 14.11 16.53
N SER A 49 -4.50 13.65 17.62
CA SER A 49 -4.55 14.37 18.89
C SER A 49 -3.69 15.63 18.80
N SER A 50 -4.16 16.72 19.41
CA SER A 50 -3.34 17.93 19.51
C SER A 50 -2.18 17.66 20.47
N PHE A 51 -0.98 18.15 20.13
CA PHE A 51 0.17 18.05 21.03
C PHE A 51 -0.08 18.87 22.31
N SER A 52 0.20 18.29 23.47
CA SER A 52 0.15 19.00 24.75
C SER A 52 1.34 19.94 24.88
N GLY A 53 1.23 21.13 24.29
CA GLY A 53 2.24 22.19 24.36
C GLY A 53 1.77 23.41 23.59
N ARG A 54 1.79 24.59 24.24
CA ARG A 54 1.25 25.84 23.67
C ARG A 54 1.78 26.11 22.26
N ILE A 55 3.09 25.97 22.02
CA ILE A 55 3.74 26.30 20.74
C ILE A 55 3.27 25.39 19.58
N TRP A 56 2.98 24.12 19.84
CA TRP A 56 2.56 23.17 18.80
C TRP A 56 1.07 23.30 18.47
N TYR A 57 0.27 23.65 19.49
CA TYR A 57 -1.16 23.88 19.36
C TYR A 57 -1.46 25.05 18.39
N TYR A 58 -0.78 26.19 18.55
CA TYR A 58 -0.93 27.37 17.67
C TYR A 58 -0.37 27.21 16.26
N ASN A 59 0.35 26.12 15.98
CA ASN A 59 0.94 25.88 14.67
C ASN A 59 0.19 24.82 13.85
N GLY A 60 -0.97 24.34 14.32
CA GLY A 60 -1.78 23.35 13.60
C GLY A 60 -1.14 21.97 13.47
N TRP A 61 -0.15 21.64 14.32
CA TRP A 61 0.47 20.32 14.34
C TRP A 61 -0.38 19.32 15.14
N LYS A 62 -0.56 18.12 14.58
CA LYS A 62 -1.31 17.03 15.19
C LYS A 62 -0.47 15.76 15.27
N SER A 63 -0.57 15.05 16.38
CA SER A 63 0.06 13.75 16.58
C SER A 63 -0.85 12.67 15.97
N VAL A 64 -0.29 11.87 15.07
CA VAL A 64 -1.00 10.77 14.40
C VAL A 64 -0.16 9.50 14.41
N ASN A 65 -0.82 8.35 14.35
CA ASN A 65 -0.16 7.11 13.97
C ASN A 65 0.02 7.13 12.44
N LEU A 66 1.26 7.02 11.98
CA LEU A 66 1.60 7.17 10.56
C LEU A 66 0.96 6.07 9.71
N ARG A 67 0.91 4.83 10.20
CA ARG A 67 0.24 3.72 9.49
C ARG A 67 -1.26 3.99 9.35
N ALA A 68 -1.91 4.49 10.41
CA ALA A 68 -3.33 4.84 10.37
C ALA A 68 -3.61 5.98 9.38
N LEU A 69 -2.75 7.00 9.32
CA LEU A 69 -2.83 8.09 8.35
C LEU A 69 -2.74 7.60 6.90
N LEU A 70 -1.81 6.68 6.62
CA LEU A 70 -1.50 6.24 5.26
C LEU A 70 -2.48 5.18 4.75
N LYS A 71 -2.97 4.32 5.63
CA LYS A 71 -3.75 3.12 5.27
C LYS A 71 -4.93 3.40 4.34
N PRO A 72 -5.82 4.38 4.60
CA PRO A 72 -6.95 4.62 3.70
C PRO A 72 -6.51 5.02 2.29
N SER A 73 -5.44 5.80 2.18
CA SER A 73 -4.89 6.26 0.89
C SER A 73 -4.20 5.15 0.12
N VAL A 74 -3.41 4.32 0.80
CA VAL A 74 -2.75 3.15 0.19
C VAL A 74 -3.77 2.16 -0.32
N PHE A 75 -4.79 1.85 0.49
CA PHE A 75 -5.85 0.93 0.09
C PHE A 75 -6.67 1.50 -1.07
N ALA A 76 -7.02 2.79 -1.05
CA ALA A 76 -7.70 3.43 -2.17
C ALA A 76 -6.89 3.37 -3.48
N ALA A 77 -5.59 3.68 -3.41
CA ALA A 77 -4.69 3.59 -4.58
C ALA A 77 -4.57 2.15 -5.09
N SER A 78 -4.35 1.18 -4.19
CA SER A 78 -4.24 -0.22 -4.57
C SER A 78 -5.55 -0.76 -5.15
N THR A 79 -6.69 -0.43 -4.55
CA THR A 79 -8.02 -0.79 -5.06
C THR A 79 -8.26 -0.24 -6.47
N ALA A 80 -7.86 1.01 -6.75
CA ALA A 80 -7.97 1.58 -8.09
C ALA A 80 -7.07 0.86 -9.11
N ILE A 81 -5.83 0.51 -8.73
CA ILE A 81 -4.91 -0.24 -9.58
C ILE A 81 -5.46 -1.65 -9.86
N PHE A 82 -5.99 -2.32 -8.84
CA PHE A 82 -6.45 -3.71 -8.93
C PHE A 82 -7.82 -3.82 -9.62
N PHE A 83 -8.79 -3.03 -9.23
CA PHE A 83 -10.17 -3.28 -9.64
C PHE A 83 -10.66 -2.30 -10.71
N GLY A 84 -9.87 -1.27 -11.03
CA GLY A 84 -10.20 -0.30 -12.06
C GLY A 84 -11.58 0.31 -11.83
N GLN A 85 -12.47 0.20 -12.81
CA GLN A 85 -13.82 0.80 -12.72
C GLN A 85 -14.72 0.11 -11.70
N ILE A 86 -14.54 -1.19 -11.42
CA ILE A 86 -15.35 -1.95 -10.47
C ILE A 86 -15.17 -1.40 -9.04
N ALA A 87 -14.00 -0.81 -8.76
CA ALA A 87 -13.74 -0.12 -7.50
C ALA A 87 -14.73 1.03 -7.20
N HIS A 88 -15.41 1.58 -8.20
CA HIS A 88 -16.36 2.68 -8.02
C HIS A 88 -17.78 2.20 -7.71
N GLU A 89 -18.07 0.91 -7.85
CA GLU A 89 -19.36 0.38 -7.43
C GLU A 89 -19.48 0.49 -5.91
N GLN A 90 -20.53 1.17 -5.44
CA GLN A 90 -20.72 1.46 -4.02
C GLN A 90 -20.73 0.19 -3.15
N ASP A 91 -21.39 -0.87 -3.62
CA ASP A 91 -21.46 -2.16 -2.93
C ASP A 91 -20.08 -2.84 -2.88
N PHE A 92 -19.31 -2.76 -3.96
CA PHE A 92 -17.97 -3.34 -4.04
C PHE A 92 -16.97 -2.59 -3.16
N ALA A 93 -16.94 -1.26 -3.26
CA ALA A 93 -16.08 -0.39 -2.47
C ALA A 93 -16.34 -0.54 -0.96
N SER A 94 -17.60 -0.51 -0.54
CA SER A 94 -17.97 -0.69 0.87
C SER A 94 -17.61 -2.10 1.38
N SER A 95 -17.79 -3.12 0.54
CA SER A 95 -17.41 -4.50 0.87
C SER A 95 -15.88 -4.67 0.95
N LEU A 96 -15.09 -4.00 0.12
CA LEU A 96 -13.62 -4.04 0.18
C LEU A 96 -13.09 -3.45 1.49
N ILE A 97 -13.60 -2.29 1.89
CA ILE A 97 -13.24 -1.66 3.16
C ILE A 97 -13.59 -2.60 4.32
N ARG A 98 -14.80 -3.17 4.28
CA ARG A 98 -15.27 -4.10 5.31
C ARG A 98 -14.42 -5.36 5.38
N TYR A 99 -14.11 -5.96 4.23
CA TYR A 99 -13.29 -7.16 4.13
C TYR A 99 -11.89 -6.94 4.70
N ALA A 100 -11.23 -5.82 4.38
CA ALA A 100 -9.92 -5.50 4.96
C ALA A 100 -9.96 -5.37 6.49
N LEU A 101 -11.00 -4.73 7.03
CA LEU A 101 -11.20 -4.60 8.48
C LEU A 101 -11.48 -5.96 9.14
N ASP A 102 -12.35 -6.77 8.53
CA ASP A 102 -12.72 -8.09 9.06
C ASP A 102 -11.49 -9.02 9.09
N MET A 103 -10.63 -8.99 8.07
CA MET A 103 -9.38 -9.75 8.02
C MET A 103 -8.37 -9.28 9.07
N GLU A 104 -8.21 -7.97 9.26
CA GLU A 104 -7.30 -7.42 10.27
C GLU A 104 -7.78 -7.73 11.70
N LEU A 105 -9.08 -7.56 11.99
CA LEU A 105 -9.65 -7.91 13.28
C LEU A 105 -9.52 -9.41 13.57
N SER A 106 -9.77 -10.25 12.57
CA SER A 106 -9.55 -11.68 12.69
C SER A 106 -8.09 -12.00 13.00
N ALA A 107 -7.15 -11.47 12.21
CA ALA A 107 -5.72 -11.75 12.39
C ALA A 107 -5.22 -11.31 13.76
N ASN A 108 -5.59 -10.11 14.21
CA ASN A 108 -5.23 -9.62 15.54
C ASN A 108 -5.83 -10.47 16.66
N THR A 109 -7.07 -10.94 16.49
CA THR A 109 -7.73 -11.74 17.53
C THR A 109 -7.19 -13.17 17.59
N GLN A 110 -6.88 -13.77 16.45
CA GLN A 110 -6.32 -15.12 16.38
C GLN A 110 -4.99 -15.27 17.12
N GLN A 111 -4.23 -14.18 17.30
CA GLN A 111 -3.01 -14.17 18.11
C GLN A 111 -3.26 -14.47 19.59
N TYR A 112 -4.47 -14.18 20.09
CA TYR A 112 -4.82 -14.33 21.50
C TYR A 112 -5.76 -15.52 21.76
N VAL A 113 -6.20 -16.20 20.71
CA VAL A 113 -7.22 -17.24 20.79
C VAL A 113 -6.59 -18.62 20.55
N PRO A 114 -6.90 -19.62 21.38
CA PRO A 114 -6.45 -20.99 21.13
C PRO A 114 -6.90 -21.51 19.76
N VAL A 115 -6.02 -22.28 19.11
CA VAL A 115 -6.20 -22.77 17.71
C VAL A 115 -7.57 -23.45 17.48
N PHE A 116 -8.11 -24.17 18.47
CA PHE A 116 -9.40 -24.86 18.35
C PHE A 116 -10.62 -23.93 18.36
N ILE A 117 -10.51 -22.71 18.90
CA ILE A 117 -11.58 -21.69 18.90
C ILE A 117 -11.38 -20.69 17.75
N ALA A 118 -10.17 -20.61 17.18
CA ALA A 118 -9.82 -19.69 16.12
C ALA A 118 -10.80 -19.70 14.91
N PRO A 119 -11.34 -20.84 14.43
CA PRO A 119 -12.32 -20.85 13.35
C PRO A 119 -13.64 -20.17 13.73
N THR A 120 -14.14 -20.42 14.94
CA THR A 120 -15.38 -19.80 15.45
C THR A 120 -15.21 -18.30 15.64
N VAL A 121 -14.06 -17.89 16.17
CA VAL A 121 -13.70 -16.48 16.32
C VAL A 121 -13.59 -15.81 14.95
N HIS A 122 -12.88 -16.43 14.00
CA HIS A 122 -12.82 -15.96 12.62
C HIS A 122 -14.22 -15.74 12.05
N PHE A 123 -15.08 -16.74 12.14
CA PHE A 123 -16.47 -16.69 11.66
C PHE A 123 -17.28 -15.52 12.25
N ILE A 124 -17.13 -15.27 13.55
CA ILE A 124 -17.82 -14.17 14.25
C ILE A 124 -17.27 -12.82 13.76
N PHE A 125 -15.95 -12.65 13.70
CA PHE A 125 -15.33 -11.38 13.31
C PHE A 125 -15.55 -11.05 11.83
N THR A 126 -15.58 -12.05 10.96
CA THR A 126 -15.89 -11.87 9.54
C THR A 126 -17.38 -11.76 9.25
N ARG A 127 -18.24 -11.82 10.28
CA ARG A 127 -19.71 -11.80 10.14
C ARG A 127 -20.19 -12.80 9.09
N ASN A 128 -19.73 -14.05 9.20
CA ASN A 128 -20.00 -15.13 8.25
C ASN A 128 -19.54 -14.77 6.82
N GLU A 129 -18.34 -14.21 6.71
CA GLU A 129 -17.68 -13.90 5.43
C GLU A 129 -18.54 -13.05 4.45
N ARG A 130 -19.53 -12.30 4.94
CA ARG A 130 -20.52 -11.63 4.08
C ARG A 130 -19.88 -10.68 3.06
N ALA A 131 -18.90 -9.89 3.50
CA ALA A 131 -18.17 -8.97 2.62
C ALA A 131 -17.37 -9.74 1.56
N LYS A 132 -16.69 -10.82 1.97
CA LYS A 132 -15.93 -11.69 1.07
C LYS A 132 -16.83 -12.32 0.02
N HIS A 133 -18.01 -12.83 0.40
CA HIS A 133 -18.97 -13.41 -0.55
C HIS A 133 -19.45 -12.40 -1.60
N ILE A 134 -19.79 -11.18 -1.19
CA ILE A 134 -20.19 -10.12 -2.14
C ILE A 134 -19.06 -9.81 -3.11
N LEU A 135 -17.84 -9.67 -2.61
CA LEU A 135 -16.66 -9.39 -3.43
C LEU A 135 -16.35 -10.52 -4.42
N ILE A 136 -16.36 -11.77 -3.95
CA ILE A 136 -16.12 -12.95 -4.80
C ILE A 136 -17.20 -13.05 -5.87
N GLN A 137 -18.47 -12.85 -5.52
CA GLN A 137 -19.56 -12.91 -6.48
C GLN A 137 -19.42 -11.82 -7.56
N ARG A 138 -19.13 -10.59 -7.17
CA ARG A 138 -18.93 -9.47 -8.11
C ARG A 138 -17.72 -9.67 -8.99
N LEU A 139 -16.59 -10.09 -8.42
CA LEU A 139 -15.38 -10.39 -9.19
C LEU A 139 -15.60 -11.56 -10.13
N ALA A 140 -16.25 -12.65 -9.69
CA ALA A 140 -16.55 -13.78 -10.56
C ALA A 140 -17.39 -13.35 -11.77
N LEU A 141 -18.42 -12.54 -11.56
CA LEU A 141 -19.24 -11.99 -12.66
C LEU A 141 -18.41 -11.11 -13.61
N ALA A 142 -17.59 -10.22 -13.06
CA ALA A 142 -16.71 -9.36 -13.85
C ALA A 142 -15.71 -10.17 -14.70
N LEU A 143 -15.12 -11.22 -14.10
CA LEU A 143 -14.21 -12.14 -14.80
C LEU A 143 -14.92 -12.94 -15.89
N GLU A 144 -16.17 -13.35 -15.68
CA GLU A 144 -17.00 -14.02 -16.70
C GLU A 144 -17.40 -13.07 -17.83
N GLN A 145 -17.54 -11.77 -17.54
CA GLN A 145 -17.90 -10.72 -18.49
C GLN A 145 -16.68 -9.93 -19.02
N ALA A 146 -15.47 -10.49 -18.89
CA ALA A 146 -14.21 -9.78 -19.17
C ALA A 146 -14.05 -9.22 -20.59
N GLU A 147 -14.80 -9.76 -21.57
CA GLU A 147 -14.84 -9.22 -22.94
C GLU A 147 -15.71 -7.95 -23.05
N ALA A 148 -16.77 -7.85 -22.23
CA ALA A 148 -17.66 -6.71 -22.18
C ALA A 148 -17.16 -5.62 -21.22
N GLU A 149 -16.51 -6.02 -20.13
CA GLU A 149 -15.95 -5.09 -19.15
C GLU A 149 -14.52 -4.68 -19.51
N LYS A 150 -14.22 -3.38 -19.33
CA LYS A 150 -12.86 -2.83 -19.46
C LYS A 150 -12.01 -3.18 -18.24
N LEU A 151 -11.84 -4.48 -17.99
CA LEU A 151 -11.01 -4.96 -16.90
C LEU A 151 -9.53 -4.55 -17.09
N PRO A 152 -8.84 -4.20 -15.99
CA PRO A 152 -7.39 -4.09 -15.97
C PRO A 152 -6.71 -5.32 -16.60
N LYS A 153 -5.62 -5.08 -17.35
CA LYS A 153 -4.87 -6.13 -18.06
C LYS A 153 -4.43 -7.26 -17.13
N PHE A 154 -4.06 -6.96 -15.89
CA PHE A 154 -3.64 -7.98 -14.93
C PHE A 154 -4.79 -8.93 -14.54
N LEU A 155 -6.03 -8.43 -14.38
CA LEU A 155 -7.20 -9.29 -14.14
C LEU A 155 -7.44 -10.18 -15.34
N ARG A 156 -7.32 -9.63 -16.56
CA ARG A 156 -7.44 -10.40 -17.80
C ARG A 156 -6.39 -11.51 -17.90
N THR A 157 -5.14 -11.24 -17.52
CA THR A 157 -4.09 -12.28 -17.51
C THR A 157 -4.34 -13.35 -16.46
N ALA A 158 -4.92 -13.00 -15.31
CA ALA A 158 -5.28 -13.98 -14.27
C ALA A 158 -6.39 -14.94 -14.74
N ILE A 159 -7.25 -14.53 -15.68
CA ILE A 159 -8.27 -15.38 -16.32
C ILE A 159 -7.65 -16.35 -17.33
N VAL A 160 -6.63 -15.91 -18.06
CA VAL A 160 -6.02 -16.68 -19.17
C VAL A 160 -4.98 -17.69 -18.67
N ALA A 161 -4.35 -17.45 -17.52
CA ALA A 161 -3.28 -18.29 -16.97
C ALA A 161 -3.70 -19.71 -16.54
N PRO A 162 -4.83 -19.94 -15.85
CA PRO A 162 -5.35 -21.28 -15.70
C PRO A 162 -5.93 -21.70 -17.05
N GLY A 163 -5.41 -22.78 -17.66
CA GLY A 163 -6.01 -23.34 -18.86
C GLY A 163 -7.53 -23.44 -18.69
N LYS A 164 -8.28 -22.92 -19.67
CA LYS A 164 -9.73 -22.55 -19.61
C LYS A 164 -10.69 -23.60 -19.03
N GLU A 165 -10.26 -24.83 -18.77
CA GLU A 165 -11.12 -25.96 -18.46
C GLU A 165 -11.16 -26.40 -16.98
N GLN A 166 -10.37 -25.84 -16.06
CA GLN A 166 -10.28 -26.42 -14.70
C GLN A 166 -10.50 -25.52 -13.47
N VAL A 167 -10.50 -24.18 -13.58
CA VAL A 167 -10.59 -23.31 -12.39
C VAL A 167 -11.87 -22.48 -12.39
N LYS A 168 -12.69 -22.61 -11.34
CA LYS A 168 -13.91 -21.80 -11.14
C LYS A 168 -13.56 -20.32 -10.94
N SER A 169 -14.32 -19.42 -11.55
CA SER A 169 -14.17 -17.95 -11.43
C SER A 169 -14.12 -17.48 -9.97
N SER A 170 -14.86 -18.13 -9.08
CA SER A 170 -14.87 -17.84 -7.64
C SER A 170 -13.52 -18.07 -6.96
N VAL A 171 -12.77 -19.09 -7.38
CA VAL A 171 -11.45 -19.42 -6.83
C VAL A 171 -10.42 -18.40 -7.30
N VAL A 172 -10.50 -17.99 -8.57
CA VAL A 172 -9.67 -16.93 -9.13
C VAL A 172 -9.95 -15.59 -8.43
N ALA A 173 -11.23 -15.26 -8.21
CA ALA A 173 -11.64 -14.07 -7.48
C ALA A 173 -11.09 -14.03 -6.05
N GLU A 174 -11.14 -15.15 -5.32
CA GLU A 174 -10.58 -15.26 -3.96
C GLU A 174 -9.06 -15.07 -3.95
N ALA A 175 -8.35 -15.65 -4.93
CA ALA A 175 -6.91 -15.45 -5.08
C ALA A 175 -6.56 -13.98 -5.37
N ILE A 176 -7.33 -13.30 -6.23
CA ILE A 176 -7.14 -11.88 -6.54
C ILE A 176 -7.38 -11.00 -5.30
N LEU A 177 -8.45 -11.24 -4.54
CA LEU A 177 -8.74 -10.49 -3.31
C LEU A 177 -7.62 -10.63 -2.28
N SER A 178 -7.13 -11.85 -2.12
CA SER A 178 -6.02 -12.14 -1.21
C SER A 178 -4.73 -11.45 -1.66
N ALA A 179 -4.43 -11.47 -2.96
CA ALA A 179 -3.28 -10.77 -3.53
C ALA A 179 -3.38 -9.25 -3.32
N TRP A 180 -4.54 -8.66 -3.59
CA TRP A 180 -4.80 -7.24 -3.34
C TRP A 180 -4.55 -6.85 -1.88
N LEU A 181 -5.10 -7.60 -0.93
CA LEU A 181 -4.98 -7.31 0.50
C LEU A 181 -3.51 -7.40 0.95
N LYS A 182 -2.79 -8.43 0.50
CA LYS A 182 -1.38 -8.64 0.80
C LYS A 182 -0.52 -7.50 0.27
N LEU A 183 -0.68 -7.17 -1.01
CA LEU A 183 0.11 -6.12 -1.66
C LEU A 183 -0.21 -4.73 -1.11
N SER A 184 -1.47 -4.45 -0.77
CA SER A 184 -1.88 -3.22 -0.07
C SER A 184 -1.17 -3.07 1.28
N ASN A 185 -1.12 -4.15 2.07
CA ASN A 185 -0.43 -4.14 3.36
C ASN A 185 1.09 -4.00 3.20
N GLN A 186 1.70 -4.68 2.23
CA GLN A 186 3.13 -4.51 1.96
C GLN A 186 3.45 -3.08 1.53
N ALA A 187 2.68 -2.50 0.61
CA ALA A 187 2.82 -1.11 0.20
C ALA A 187 2.67 -0.14 1.37
N LEU A 188 1.74 -0.40 2.29
CA LEU A 188 1.56 0.40 3.51
C LEU A 188 2.81 0.38 4.41
N LEU A 189 3.41 -0.80 4.62
CA LEU A 189 4.60 -0.95 5.45
C LEU A 189 5.82 -0.27 4.81
N ILE A 190 6.03 -0.52 3.52
CA ILE A 190 7.12 0.10 2.75
C ILE A 190 6.96 1.61 2.74
N LEU A 191 5.75 2.12 2.52
CA LEU A 191 5.49 3.55 2.54
C LEU A 191 5.73 4.18 3.91
N THR A 192 5.33 3.49 4.98
CA THR A 192 5.61 3.92 6.36
C THR A 192 7.12 4.01 6.59
N HIS A 193 7.86 2.97 6.20
CA HIS A 193 9.32 2.95 6.29
C HIS A 193 9.95 4.08 5.46
N THR A 194 9.53 4.27 4.21
CA THR A 194 10.01 5.33 3.33
C THR A 194 9.81 6.71 3.93
N ILE A 195 8.65 6.99 4.55
CA ILE A 195 8.42 8.28 5.18
C ILE A 195 9.34 8.46 6.41
N VAL A 196 9.54 7.42 7.21
CA VAL A 196 10.48 7.47 8.35
C VAL A 196 11.90 7.71 7.86
N GLN A 197 12.38 6.93 6.89
CA GLN A 197 13.69 7.12 6.27
C GLN A 197 13.82 8.53 5.69
N ALA A 198 12.78 9.03 5.04
CA ALA A 198 12.78 10.35 4.46
C ALA A 198 12.77 11.48 5.50
N CYS A 199 12.18 11.28 6.68
CA CYS A 199 12.25 12.25 7.78
C CYS A 199 13.61 12.25 8.49
N VAL A 200 14.29 11.10 8.54
CA VAL A 200 15.50 10.91 9.35
C VAL A 200 16.79 11.15 8.57
N GLN A 201 16.85 10.67 7.33
CA GLN A 201 18.08 10.60 6.54
C GLN A 201 18.04 11.45 5.26
N LEU A 202 16.85 11.70 4.71
CA LEU A 202 16.68 12.45 3.47
C LEU A 202 16.11 13.84 3.73
N ASP A 203 16.24 14.71 2.73
CA ASP A 203 15.51 15.96 2.68
C ASP A 203 14.14 15.73 2.02
N LEU A 204 13.07 15.69 2.83
CA LEU A 204 11.69 15.61 2.33
C LEU A 204 11.36 16.74 1.34
N GLU A 205 12.01 17.92 1.44
CA GLU A 205 11.80 18.99 0.46
C GLU A 205 12.34 18.63 -0.92
N SER A 206 13.41 17.85 -1.02
CA SER A 206 13.95 17.39 -2.31
C SER A 206 12.96 16.44 -3.02
N LEU A 207 12.33 15.51 -2.28
CA LEU A 207 11.24 14.68 -2.81
C LEU A 207 10.02 15.52 -3.19
N ARG A 208 9.66 16.50 -2.37
CA ARG A 208 8.55 17.42 -2.67
C ARG A 208 8.79 18.25 -3.92
N ARG A 209 10.03 18.71 -4.16
CA ARG A 209 10.37 19.46 -5.37
C ARG A 209 10.21 18.61 -6.62
N GLU A 210 10.64 17.36 -6.58
CA GLU A 210 10.46 16.42 -7.70
C GLU A 210 8.97 16.15 -7.97
N ILE A 211 8.16 15.95 -6.92
CA ILE A 211 6.70 15.74 -7.00
C ILE A 211 5.91 17.04 -7.29
N GLY A 212 6.57 18.19 -7.12
CA GLY A 212 5.97 19.52 -7.08
C GLY A 212 5.24 19.88 -8.36
N ASP A 213 5.69 19.38 -9.51
CA ASP A 213 5.03 19.59 -10.79
C ASP A 213 3.74 18.76 -10.90
N PRO A 214 2.54 19.38 -10.90
CA PRO A 214 1.28 18.67 -11.02
C PRO A 214 1.16 17.88 -12.34
N LYS A 215 1.89 18.28 -13.39
CA LYS A 215 1.90 17.57 -14.68
C LYS A 215 2.53 16.18 -14.57
N LEU A 216 3.40 15.98 -13.58
CA LEU A 216 4.07 14.71 -13.29
C LEU A 216 3.24 13.77 -12.40
N ARG A 217 2.05 14.18 -11.94
CA ARG A 217 1.13 13.32 -11.15
C ARG A 217 0.22 12.43 -12.01
N THR A 218 0.53 12.32 -13.29
CA THR A 218 -0.02 11.31 -14.19
C THR A 218 0.75 10.00 -14.06
N TYR A 219 0.16 8.88 -14.47
CA TYR A 219 0.85 7.59 -14.41
C TYR A 219 2.23 7.62 -15.10
N GLY A 220 2.29 8.15 -16.32
CA GLY A 220 3.55 8.32 -17.06
C GLY A 220 4.52 9.29 -16.37
N GLY A 221 4.00 10.33 -15.72
CA GLY A 221 4.80 11.27 -14.93
C GLY A 221 5.43 10.62 -13.69
N LEU A 222 4.70 9.76 -12.96
CA LEU A 222 5.20 9.07 -11.76
C LEU A 222 6.35 8.10 -12.07
N ASN A 223 6.42 7.60 -13.31
CA ASN A 223 7.53 6.77 -13.76
C ASN A 223 8.81 7.58 -14.00
N ASN A 224 8.68 8.88 -14.25
CA ASN A 224 9.78 9.80 -14.50
C ASN A 224 10.26 10.55 -13.24
N LEU A 225 9.96 10.01 -12.04
CA LEU A 225 10.43 10.53 -10.75
C LEU A 225 11.61 9.69 -10.23
N PRO A 226 12.85 9.91 -10.70
CA PRO A 226 14.00 9.08 -10.37
C PRO A 226 14.37 9.09 -8.88
N LEU A 227 14.29 10.24 -8.18
CA LEU A 227 14.62 10.33 -6.76
C LEU A 227 13.58 9.56 -5.94
N LEU A 228 12.29 9.80 -6.17
CA LEU A 228 11.21 9.05 -5.53
C LEU A 228 11.34 7.54 -5.76
N HIS A 229 11.62 7.14 -7.01
CA HIS A 229 11.78 5.73 -7.34
C HIS A 229 12.96 5.11 -6.60
N ARG A 230 14.13 5.76 -6.62
CA ARG A 230 15.33 5.29 -5.91
C ARG A 230 15.08 5.14 -4.41
N VAL A 231 14.45 6.14 -3.78
CA VAL A 231 14.17 6.10 -2.34
C VAL A 231 13.22 4.96 -1.99
N LEU A 232 12.18 4.73 -2.80
CA LEU A 232 11.26 3.61 -2.60
C LEU A 232 11.94 2.25 -2.79
N GLU A 233 12.81 2.13 -3.79
CA GLU A 233 13.59 0.90 -4.01
C GLU A 233 14.55 0.62 -2.85
N GLU A 234 15.24 1.64 -2.36
CA GLU A 234 16.13 1.50 -1.19
C GLU A 234 15.34 1.13 0.07
N SER A 235 14.19 1.75 0.30
CA SER A 235 13.28 1.36 1.40
C SER A 235 12.77 -0.07 1.28
N LEU A 236 12.51 -0.52 0.05
CA LEU A 236 12.03 -1.88 -0.22
C LEU A 236 13.11 -2.92 0.11
N GLU A 237 14.34 -2.71 -0.36
CA GLU A 237 15.46 -3.61 -0.09
C GLU A 237 15.76 -3.66 1.42
N ASN A 238 15.86 -2.49 2.07
CA ASN A 238 16.08 -2.41 3.52
C ASN A 238 14.98 -3.14 4.32
N TYR A 239 13.72 -3.00 3.90
CA TYR A 239 12.59 -3.68 4.53
C TYR A 239 12.68 -5.21 4.38
N PHE A 240 13.05 -5.71 3.19
CA PHE A 240 13.22 -7.14 2.97
C PHE A 240 14.39 -7.72 3.74
N ASP A 241 15.50 -6.99 3.87
CA ASP A 241 16.63 -7.42 4.68
C ASP A 241 16.25 -7.54 6.16
N ILE A 242 15.48 -6.58 6.69
CA ILE A 242 14.94 -6.66 8.06
C ILE A 242 14.08 -7.91 8.24
N LEU A 243 13.16 -8.19 7.30
CA LEU A 243 12.31 -9.38 7.38
C LEU A 243 13.12 -10.68 7.36
N ARG A 244 14.14 -10.76 6.49
CA ARG A 244 15.01 -11.94 6.39
C ARG A 244 15.81 -12.19 7.66
N ASP A 245 16.21 -11.12 8.35
CA ASP A 245 16.96 -11.24 9.61
C ASP A 245 16.05 -11.61 10.78
N VAL A 246 14.82 -11.09 10.83
CA VAL A 246 13.81 -11.50 11.82
C VAL A 246 13.48 -12.99 11.68
N ASP A 247 13.23 -13.47 10.46
CA ASP A 247 12.98 -14.90 10.21
C ASP A 247 14.16 -15.81 10.62
N ARG A 248 15.39 -15.29 10.58
CA ARG A 248 16.59 -16.03 11.01
C ARG A 248 16.80 -16.03 12.52
N GLN A 249 16.39 -14.98 13.23
CA GLN A 249 16.55 -14.85 14.67
C GLN A 249 15.37 -15.43 15.46
N GLU A 250 14.16 -15.43 14.89
CA GLU A 250 12.93 -15.84 15.56
C GLU A 250 12.31 -17.10 14.94
N ALA A 251 13.03 -18.24 14.99
CA ALA A 251 12.41 -19.57 14.83
C ALA A 251 11.34 -19.90 15.91
N THR A 252 11.00 -18.94 16.77
CA THR A 252 10.04 -19.05 17.88
C THR A 252 9.06 -17.87 18.00
N VAL A 253 9.15 -16.82 17.17
CA VAL A 253 8.16 -15.71 17.16
C VAL A 253 7.61 -15.53 15.74
N ALA A 254 7.14 -16.66 15.21
CA ALA A 254 6.01 -16.67 14.28
C ALA A 254 4.91 -15.72 14.80
N ASN A 255 4.33 -14.87 13.94
CA ASN A 255 2.85 -14.72 13.82
C ASN A 255 2.37 -13.42 13.15
N SER A 256 3.19 -12.37 13.01
CA SER A 256 2.79 -11.19 12.19
C SER A 256 3.36 -11.25 10.77
N ALA A 257 4.55 -11.81 10.59
CA ALA A 257 5.15 -12.13 9.30
C ALA A 257 4.46 -13.33 8.60
N ASN A 258 3.90 -14.27 9.38
CA ASN A 258 3.27 -15.48 8.85
C ASN A 258 2.02 -15.21 8.00
N PHE A 259 1.28 -14.13 8.26
CA PHE A 259 0.14 -13.75 7.41
C PHE A 259 0.58 -13.35 5.99
N LEU A 260 1.85 -12.95 5.82
CA LEU A 260 2.45 -12.65 4.51
C LEU A 260 3.19 -13.86 3.91
N GLN A 261 3.57 -14.88 4.70
CA GLN A 261 4.26 -16.08 4.20
C GLN A 261 3.32 -17.24 3.83
N ASP A 262 2.20 -17.43 4.52
CA ASP A 262 1.24 -18.53 4.25
C ASP A 262 0.29 -18.27 3.07
N PHE A 263 0.81 -17.72 1.96
CA PHE A 263 0.09 -17.70 0.69
C PHE A 263 0.66 -18.79 -0.22
N SER A 264 0.35 -20.05 0.09
CA SER A 264 0.22 -21.00 -1.00
C SER A 264 -1.09 -20.64 -1.72
N PRO A 265 -1.07 -20.27 -3.02
CA PRO A 265 -2.32 -20.26 -3.77
C PRO A 265 -3.01 -21.61 -3.55
N PRO A 266 -4.35 -21.68 -3.48
CA PRO A 266 -5.03 -22.95 -3.26
C PRO A 266 -4.43 -23.98 -4.22
N HIS A 267 -4.07 -25.17 -3.73
CA HIS A 267 -3.23 -26.18 -4.42
C HIS A 267 -3.70 -26.56 -5.85
N HIS A 268 -4.85 -26.08 -6.27
CA HIS A 268 -5.49 -26.26 -7.57
C HIS A 268 -5.11 -25.19 -8.60
N ILE A 269 -4.48 -24.09 -8.17
CA ILE A 269 -3.92 -23.07 -9.06
C ILE A 269 -2.46 -23.46 -9.27
N GLY A 270 -2.17 -24.16 -10.37
CA GLY A 270 -0.87 -24.80 -10.62
C GLY A 270 0.33 -23.85 -10.59
N GLU A 271 1.54 -24.42 -10.76
CA GLU A 271 2.84 -23.73 -10.76
C GLU A 271 2.96 -22.56 -11.76
N ASN A 272 2.00 -22.43 -12.67
CA ASN A 272 1.86 -21.36 -13.65
C ASN A 272 0.95 -20.20 -13.19
N TRP A 273 0.54 -20.13 -11.92
CA TRP A 273 -0.01 -18.87 -11.38
C TRP A 273 1.01 -17.78 -11.72
N PRO A 274 0.62 -16.78 -12.52
CA PRO A 274 1.60 -16.13 -13.37
C PRO A 274 2.72 -15.53 -12.53
N SER A 275 3.82 -15.24 -13.21
CA SER A 275 4.79 -14.19 -12.88
C SER A 275 4.18 -12.86 -12.36
N THR A 276 2.87 -12.74 -12.17
CA THR A 276 2.13 -11.78 -11.32
C THR A 276 2.70 -11.54 -9.91
N VAL A 277 3.44 -12.48 -9.30
CA VAL A 277 4.22 -12.18 -8.07
C VAL A 277 5.56 -11.48 -8.41
N ALA A 278 6.13 -11.70 -9.59
CA ALA A 278 7.26 -10.91 -10.09
C ALA A 278 6.88 -9.44 -10.37
N ASP A 279 5.59 -9.13 -10.49
CA ASP A 279 5.04 -7.76 -10.56
C ASP A 279 4.52 -7.22 -9.21
N ALA A 280 4.63 -7.99 -8.11
CA ALA A 280 4.30 -7.51 -6.76
C ALA A 280 5.08 -6.25 -6.40
N ARG A 281 6.38 -6.25 -6.72
CA ARG A 281 7.28 -5.08 -6.56
C ARG A 281 6.75 -3.88 -7.33
N ALA A 282 6.42 -4.05 -8.61
CA ALA A 282 5.90 -2.96 -9.45
C ALA A 282 4.59 -2.39 -8.89
N SER A 283 3.66 -3.25 -8.47
CA SER A 283 2.40 -2.83 -7.86
C SER A 283 2.60 -2.07 -6.54
N ILE A 284 3.49 -2.56 -5.69
CA ILE A 284 3.82 -1.90 -4.41
C ILE A 284 4.42 -0.52 -4.69
N LEU A 285 5.45 -0.45 -5.55
CA LEU A 285 6.11 0.80 -5.89
C LEU A 285 5.13 1.80 -6.50
N LEU A 286 4.27 1.36 -7.42
CA LEU A 286 3.25 2.22 -8.03
C LEU A 286 2.27 2.75 -6.99
N THR A 287 1.75 1.89 -6.12
CA THR A 287 0.83 2.27 -5.04
C THR A 287 1.47 3.31 -4.12
N SER A 288 2.74 3.08 -3.74
CA SER A 288 3.51 4.00 -2.89
C SER A 288 3.81 5.32 -3.60
N LYS A 289 4.18 5.30 -4.89
CA LYS A 289 4.40 6.51 -5.71
C LYS A 289 3.14 7.37 -5.80
N ILE A 290 2.01 6.77 -6.14
CA ILE A 290 0.71 7.46 -6.20
C ILE A 290 0.41 8.10 -4.85
N THR A 291 0.54 7.33 -3.77
CA THR A 291 0.22 7.83 -2.43
C THR A 291 1.13 8.99 -2.02
N LEU A 292 2.46 8.88 -2.22
CA LEU A 292 3.42 9.96 -1.90
C LEU A 292 3.20 11.21 -2.76
N ALA A 293 2.90 11.02 -4.03
CA ALA A 293 2.68 12.12 -4.98
C ALA A 293 1.49 13.01 -4.57
N TYR A 294 0.50 12.45 -3.88
CA TYR A 294 -0.64 13.19 -3.34
C TYR A 294 -0.48 13.60 -1.87
N LEU A 295 0.30 12.85 -1.09
CA LEU A 295 0.55 13.13 0.33
C LEU A 295 1.50 14.31 0.56
N LEU A 296 2.69 14.26 -0.05
CA LEU A 296 3.77 15.20 0.24
C LEU A 296 3.48 16.66 -0.13
N PRO A 297 2.67 16.96 -1.17
CA PRO A 297 2.24 18.33 -1.44
C PRO A 297 1.27 18.90 -0.39
N VAL A 298 0.53 18.06 0.31
CA VAL A 298 -0.55 18.46 1.23
C VAL A 298 -0.06 18.56 2.67
N LEU A 299 0.83 17.66 3.09
CA LEU A 299 1.27 17.56 4.48
C LEU A 299 2.76 17.83 4.67
N ASN A 300 3.05 18.56 5.75
CA ASN A 300 4.32 18.48 6.45
C ASN A 300 4.25 17.32 7.45
N ILE A 301 5.29 16.50 7.47
CA ILE A 301 5.40 15.33 8.33
C ILE A 301 6.74 15.41 9.05
N GLN A 302 6.72 15.19 10.36
CA GLN A 302 7.89 15.03 11.20
C GLN A 302 7.68 13.78 12.05
N VAL A 303 8.67 12.91 12.08
CA VAL A 303 8.61 11.70 12.91
C VAL A 303 9.13 12.03 14.30
N ASP A 304 8.53 11.42 15.33
CA ASP A 304 8.93 11.64 16.72
C ASP A 304 10.42 11.29 16.97
N GLN A 305 11.04 11.95 17.96
CA GLN A 305 12.45 11.76 18.31
C GLN A 305 12.74 10.34 18.78
N GLU A 306 11.81 9.69 19.49
CA GLU A 306 11.97 8.29 19.92
C GLU A 306 12.07 7.37 18.70
N THR A 307 11.14 7.53 17.75
CA THR A 307 11.15 6.76 16.50
C THR A 307 12.41 7.03 15.68
N THR A 308 12.82 8.30 15.58
CA THR A 308 14.07 8.70 14.93
C THR A 308 15.30 8.02 15.53
N SER A 309 15.34 7.96 16.86
CA SER A 309 16.48 7.36 17.60
C SER A 309 16.53 5.85 17.38
N ARG A 310 15.37 5.17 17.46
CA ARG A 310 15.28 3.73 17.16
C ARG A 310 15.69 3.41 15.73
N PHE A 311 15.25 4.23 14.77
CA PHE A 311 15.59 4.05 13.35
C PHE A 311 17.09 4.20 13.10
N LYS A 312 17.74 5.21 13.71
CA LYS A 312 19.20 5.42 13.58
C LYS A 312 20.02 4.30 14.20
N ASN A 313 19.51 3.66 15.24
CA ASN A 313 20.21 2.56 15.92
C ASN A 313 20.03 1.21 15.20
N HIS A 314 19.41 1.20 14.01
CA HIS A 314 19.04 -0.03 13.30
C HIS A 314 18.29 -1.02 14.21
N ASP A 315 17.49 -0.49 15.14
CA ASP A 315 16.75 -1.31 16.07
C ASP A 315 15.69 -2.10 15.29
N GLN A 316 15.95 -3.40 15.11
CA GLN A 316 15.08 -4.33 14.38
C GLN A 316 13.69 -4.44 15.02
N SER A 317 13.53 -3.97 16.27
CA SER A 317 12.26 -3.92 17.00
C SER A 317 11.34 -2.75 16.59
N LEU A 318 11.70 -1.96 15.57
CA LEU A 318 10.87 -0.85 15.10
C LEU A 318 9.61 -1.41 14.42
N LEU A 319 8.63 -1.78 15.25
CA LEU A 319 7.30 -2.16 14.84
C LEU A 319 6.69 -0.98 14.10
N LEU A 320 6.74 -1.02 12.77
CA LEU A 320 6.17 -0.02 11.86
C LEU A 320 4.68 0.26 12.14
N HIS A 321 4.03 -0.59 12.94
CA HIS A 321 2.66 -0.46 13.41
C HIS A 321 2.43 0.69 14.40
N HIS A 322 3.47 1.17 15.10
CA HIS A 322 3.34 2.18 16.17
C HIS A 322 4.14 3.46 15.93
N VAL A 323 4.49 3.76 14.67
CA VAL A 323 5.18 4.99 14.32
C VAL A 323 4.28 6.20 14.59
N LYS A 324 4.67 7.04 15.57
CA LYS A 324 4.04 8.33 15.83
C LYS A 324 4.71 9.41 14.98
N ALA A 325 3.90 10.23 14.34
CA ALA A 325 4.35 11.38 13.56
C ALA A 325 3.54 12.62 13.94
N ALA A 326 4.22 13.77 13.94
CA ALA A 326 3.60 15.07 13.89
C ALA A 326 3.26 15.40 12.44
N VAL A 327 2.03 15.80 12.17
CA VAL A 327 1.58 16.23 10.84
C VAL A 327 0.95 17.62 10.90
N ARG A 328 1.14 18.38 9.83
CA ARG A 328 0.52 19.70 9.64
C ARG A 328 0.14 19.88 8.18
N VAL A 329 -1.06 20.40 7.92
CA VAL A 329 -1.46 20.78 6.56
C VAL A 329 -0.61 21.96 6.08
N ARG A 330 0.00 21.87 4.90
CA ARG A 330 0.96 22.90 4.42
C ARG A 330 0.33 24.28 4.29
N ASN A 331 -0.88 24.35 3.77
CA ASN A 331 -1.63 25.60 3.59
C ASN A 331 -2.49 25.91 4.82
N TYR A 332 -2.08 25.47 6.02
CA TYR A 332 -2.78 25.81 7.25
C TYR A 332 -2.73 27.32 7.46
N VAL A 333 -3.87 27.97 7.26
CA VAL A 333 -4.16 29.32 7.69
C VAL A 333 -4.88 29.18 9.03
N GLU A 334 -4.40 29.87 10.05
CA GLU A 334 -5.04 29.89 11.36
C GLU A 334 -6.37 30.65 11.23
N GLU A 335 -7.50 29.95 11.33
CA GLU A 335 -8.82 30.55 11.03
C GLU A 335 -9.37 31.47 12.14
N ASP A 336 -8.74 31.55 13.32
CA ASP A 336 -9.31 32.22 14.50
C ASP A 336 -8.34 33.16 15.23
N TYR A 337 -7.82 34.17 14.54
CA TYR A 337 -7.25 35.37 15.16
C TYR A 337 -7.82 36.64 14.52
N PHE A 338 -9.09 36.91 14.76
CA PHE A 338 -9.69 38.25 14.66
C PHE A 338 -10.60 38.53 15.85
#